data_AF-A0A0F9NZ33-F1
#
_entry.id   AF-A0A0F9NZ33-F1
#
_cell.length_a   1.000
_cell.length_b   1.000
_cell.length_c   1.000
_cell.angle_alpha   90.00
_cell.angle_beta   90.00
_cell.angle_gamma   90.00
#
_symmetry.space_group_name_H-M   'P 1'
#
loop_
_entity.id
_entity.type
_entity.pdbx_description
1 polymer ?
#
loop_
_entity_poly.entity_id
_entity_poly.type
_entity_poly.pdbx_seq_one_letter_code
_entity_poly.pdbx_strand_id
1 'polypeptide(L)' 'MRKRSILKIIPIYEDKNNIPVFLWQLLNVICARDKFESFIEKLYEVILR' A
#
# COMPACT_ATOMS: atom_id res chain seq x y z
N MET A 1 -22.15 -15.00 -16.23
CA MET A 1 -21.53 -14.55 -14.95
C MET A 1 -20.79 -13.25 -15.21
N ARG A 2 -21.28 -12.10 -14.71
CA ARG A 2 -20.53 -10.83 -14.80
C ARG A 2 -19.22 -11.01 -14.03
N LYS A 3 -18.07 -10.74 -14.66
CA LYS A 3 -16.76 -10.71 -14.00
C LYS A 3 -16.89 -9.76 -12.81
N ARG A 4 -16.91 -10.29 -11.58
CA ARG A 4 -16.72 -9.47 -10.38
C ARG A 4 -15.34 -8.84 -10.54
N SER A 5 -15.27 -7.51 -10.64
CA SER A 5 -13.99 -6.82 -10.61
C SER A 5 -13.27 -7.25 -9.34
N ILE A 6 -12.04 -7.75 -9.48
CA ILE A 6 -11.21 -8.12 -8.34
C ILE A 6 -10.96 -6.82 -7.59
N LEU A 7 -11.48 -6.72 -6.36
CA LEU A 7 -11.20 -5.59 -5.48
C LEU A 7 -9.72 -5.63 -5.12
N LYS A 8 -9.00 -4.55 -5.46
CA LYS A 8 -7.60 -4.39 -5.11
C LYS A 8 -7.49 -3.90 -3.67
N ILE A 9 -6.97 -4.73 -2.78
CA ILE A 9 -6.70 -4.35 -1.39
C ILE A 9 -5.26 -3.84 -1.31
N ILE A 10 -5.09 -2.61 -0.82
CA ILE A 10 -3.78 -1.98 -0.64
C ILE A 10 -3.58 -1.71 0.85
N PRO A 11 -2.76 -2.51 1.55
CA PRO A 11 -2.53 -2.30 2.97
C PRO A 11 -1.57 -1.11 3.17
N ILE A 12 -1.94 -0.21 4.08
CA ILE A 12 -1.17 0.98 4.44
C ILE A 12 -0.73 0.84 5.90
N TYR A 13 0.54 1.12 6.17
CA TYR A 13 1.12 0.99 7.49
C TYR A 13 1.85 2.28 7.89
N GLU A 14 1.65 2.69 9.14
CA GLU A 14 2.26 3.88 9.73
C GLU A 14 3.67 3.59 10.29
N ASP A 15 3.92 2.37 10.78
CA ASP A 15 5.22 1.94 11.29
C ASP A 15 5.59 0.55 10.72
N LYS A 16 6.80 0.44 10.17
CA LYS A 16 7.37 -0.81 9.64
C LYS A 16 7.64 -1.85 10.72
N ASN A 17 7.91 -1.42 11.95
CA ASN A 17 8.24 -2.30 13.07
C ASN A 17 7.03 -3.15 13.50
N ASN A 18 5.81 -2.69 13.21
CA ASN A 18 4.58 -3.40 13.52
C ASN A 18 4.16 -4.39 12.43
N ILE A 19 4.99 -4.57 11.40
CA ILE A 19 4.67 -5.38 10.23
C ILE A 19 5.49 -6.66 10.31
N PRO A 20 4.83 -7.84 10.36
CA PRO A 20 5.53 -9.11 10.26
C PRO A 20 6.45 -9.15 9.04
N VAL A 21 7.69 -9.64 9.22
CA VAL A 21 8.73 -9.61 8.18
C VAL A 21 8.28 -10.28 6.86
N PHE A 22 7.48 -11.33 6.94
CA PHE A 22 6.96 -12.01 5.75
C PHE A 22 5.99 -11.15 4.91
N LEU A 23 5.36 -10.13 5.52
CA LEU A 23 4.50 -9.17 4.83
C LEU A 23 5.27 -8.00 4.23
N TRP A 24 6.57 -7.86 4.52
CA TRP A 24 7.37 -6.73 4.02
C TRP A 24 7.45 -6.70 2.49
N GLN A 25 7.45 -7.85 1.84
CA GLN A 25 7.44 -7.94 0.38
C GLN A 25 6.13 -7.47 -0.25
N LEU A 26 5.06 -7.42 0.54
CA LEU A 26 3.73 -6.95 0.11
C LEU A 26 3.54 -5.45 0.42
N LEU A 27 4.52 -4.79 1.06
CA LEU A 27 4.49 -3.37 1.35
C LEU A 27 4.81 -2.55 0.11
N ASN A 28 3.80 -2.34 -0.72
CA ASN A 28 3.92 -1.44 -1.86
C ASN A 28 3.93 0.04 -1.42
N VAL A 29 3.36 0.37 -0.25
CA VAL A 29 3.22 1.74 0.23
C VAL A 29 3.48 1.83 1.73
N ILE A 30 4.35 2.76 2.14
CA ILE A 30 4.66 3.05 3.55
C ILE A 30 4.27 4.50 3.83
N CYS A 31 3.44 4.73 4.85
CA CYS A 31 3.08 6.07 5.28
C CYS A 31 4.09 6.56 6.32
N ALA A 32 5.11 7.29 5.88
CA ALA A 32 6.01 7.99 6.80
C ALA A 32 5.40 9.37 7.11
N ARG A 33 5.19 9.69 8.40
CA ARG A 33 4.62 10.98 8.84
C ARG A 33 5.33 12.19 8.24
N ASP A 34 6.63 12.09 8.03
CA ASP A 34 7.46 13.20 7.56
C ASP A 34 7.46 13.35 6.03
N LYS A 35 6.75 12.47 5.30
CA LYS A 35 6.76 12.38 3.83
C LYS A 35 5.38 12.03 3.26
N PHE A 36 4.34 12.73 3.73
CA PHE A 36 2.96 12.47 3.31
C PHE A 36 2.74 12.62 1.79
N GLU A 37 3.31 13.64 1.15
CA GLU A 37 3.20 13.82 -0.31
C GLU A 37 3.77 12.62 -1.08
N SER A 38 4.99 12.18 -0.74
CA SER A 38 5.62 11.01 -1.36
C SER A 38 4.83 9.71 -1.11
N PHE A 39 4.15 9.61 0.03
CA PHE A 39 3.22 8.52 0.30
C PHE A 39 2.02 8.53 -0.66
N ILE A 40 1.41 9.70 -0.88
CA ILE A 40 0.27 9.84 -1.80
C ILE A 40 0.67 9.53 -3.25
N GLU A 41 1.83 10.00 -3.71
CA GLU A 41 2.34 9.68 -5.04
C GLU A 41 2.49 8.16 -5.26
N LYS A 42 3.13 7.47 -4.31
CA LYS A 42 3.29 6.01 -4.38
C LYS A 42 1.96 5.27 -4.30
N LEU A 43 1.04 5.73 -3.46
CA LEU A 43 -0.30 5.14 -3.37
C LEU A 43 -1.03 5.27 -4.71
N TYR A 44 -0.95 6.43 -5.35
CA TYR A 44 -1.56 6.68 -6.65
C TYR A 44 -0.98 5.77 -7.75
N GLU A 45 0.34 5.63 -7.82
CA GLU A 45 1.00 4.68 -8.75
C GLU A 45 0.52 3.24 -8.54
N VAL A 46 0.37 2.82 -7.28
CA VAL A 46 -0.10 1.48 -6.93
C VAL A 46 -1.58 1.31 -7.26
N ILE A 47 -2.42 2.34 -7.16
CA ILE A 47 -3.84 2.23 -7.56
C ILE A 47 -3.99 2.10 -9.08
N LEU A 48 -3.18 2.83 -9.87
CA LEU A 48 -3.27 2.84 -11.32
C LEU A 48 -2.66 1.61 -12.02
N ARG A 49 -1.64 0.99 -11.42
CA ARG A 49 -1.05 -0.27 -11.90
C ARG A 49 -1.96 -1.48 -11.67
#